data_AF-A0A3M2JTE7-F1
#
_entry.id   AF-A0A3M2JTE7-F1
#
_cell.length_a   1.000
_cell.length_b   1.000
_cell.length_c   1.000
_cell.angle_alpha   90.00
_cell.angle_beta   90.00
_cell.angle_gamma   90.00
#
_symmetry.space_group_name_H-M   'P 1'
#
loop_
_entity.id
_entity.type
_entity.pdbx_description
1 polymer ?
#
loop_
_entity_poly.entity_id
_entity_poly.type
_entity_poly.pdbx_seq_one_letter_code
_entity_poly.pdbx_strand_id
1 'polypeptide(L)'
;MTTTTTPQTQDSRKKKIWTVVGVGALAAAIAGAGAVSILNTTIGDNRFKAEVPTEGEGVTRGVHLAIAGQEFDETFDAITANRQYQREWVLTNSGPDTGTFDGEFTNFSQLDAALGDALTIEYQVTGDGIDTGFVPAGTLASGASFADATGISTIDGNETLTITVRVTLVDPTVLGTTPEGDDPVTLNVAGDFVVSYTNPFGV
;
A
#
# COMPACT_ATOMS: atom_id res chain seq x y z
N MET A 1 39.44 43.76 -20.46
CA MET A 1 39.29 45.20 -20.73
C MET A 1 38.47 45.34 -22.01
N THR A 2 37.33 45.99 -22.13
CA THR A 2 36.41 46.70 -21.23
C THR A 2 35.10 46.80 -22.04
N THR A 3 33.96 46.73 -21.36
CA THR A 3 32.58 46.80 -21.87
C THR A 3 32.25 48.10 -22.59
N THR A 4 31.34 48.08 -23.58
CA THR A 4 30.48 49.24 -23.94
C THR A 4 29.24 48.79 -24.72
N THR A 5 28.05 48.90 -24.10
CA THR A 5 26.83 49.37 -24.78
C THR A 5 26.01 50.17 -23.78
N THR A 6 25.80 51.44 -24.07
CA THR A 6 25.00 52.44 -23.33
C THR A 6 23.62 52.61 -24.06
N PRO A 7 22.68 53.48 -23.64
CA PRO A 7 21.32 53.07 -23.23
C PRO A 7 20.19 53.79 -24.01
N GLN A 8 18.98 53.71 -23.44
CA GLN A 8 17.79 54.57 -23.65
C GLN A 8 16.96 54.30 -24.93
N THR A 9 15.64 54.13 -24.82
CA THR A 9 14.76 55.28 -24.64
C THR A 9 13.49 54.94 -23.86
N GLN A 10 13.24 55.82 -22.90
CA GLN A 10 12.06 55.98 -22.08
C GLN A 10 11.00 56.76 -22.88
N ASP A 11 9.79 56.24 -23.03
CA ASP A 11 8.62 57.06 -23.33
C ASP A 11 7.37 56.57 -22.58
N SER A 12 6.40 57.47 -22.45
CA SER A 12 5.77 57.81 -21.20
C SER A 12 4.23 57.84 -21.31
N ARG A 13 3.57 57.54 -20.17
CA ARG A 13 2.12 57.75 -19.86
C ARG A 13 1.17 56.70 -20.47
N LYS A 14 0.23 56.06 -19.77
CA LYS A 14 -0.69 56.50 -18.71
C LYS A 14 -1.13 55.33 -17.80
N LYS A 15 -1.51 55.72 -16.57
CA LYS A 15 -2.03 54.94 -15.45
C LYS A 15 -3.19 53.98 -15.79
N LYS A 16 -3.13 52.76 -15.24
CA LYS A 16 -4.26 52.16 -14.50
C LYS A 16 -3.70 51.35 -13.33
N ILE A 17 -4.09 51.77 -12.13
CA ILE A 17 -3.85 51.15 -10.83
C ILE A 17 -4.76 49.93 -10.73
N TRP A 18 -4.22 48.76 -10.46
CA TRP A 18 -4.91 47.71 -9.69
C TRP A 18 -3.93 47.12 -8.69
N THR A 19 -4.19 47.44 -7.43
CA THR A 19 -3.60 46.86 -6.23
C THR A 19 -4.10 45.43 -6.08
N VAL A 20 -3.19 44.45 -5.93
CA VAL A 20 -3.48 43.25 -5.15
C VAL A 20 -2.32 43.03 -4.18
N VAL A 21 -2.73 42.93 -2.91
CA VAL A 21 -1.94 42.83 -1.70
C VAL A 21 -1.62 41.37 -1.41
N GLY A 22 -0.36 41.13 -1.01
CA GLY A 22 0.02 40.10 -0.04
C GLY A 22 0.17 38.67 -0.57
N VAL A 23 0.96 37.77 0.01
CA VAL A 23 1.78 37.75 1.22
C VAL A 23 2.85 36.64 1.02
N GLY A 24 4.08 36.90 1.46
CA GLY A 24 5.00 35.88 2.03
C GLY A 24 5.51 34.75 1.13
N ALA A 25 6.70 34.96 0.54
CA ALA A 25 7.55 33.85 0.11
C ALA A 25 8.24 33.24 1.33
N LEU A 26 7.83 32.03 1.73
CA LEU A 26 8.63 31.17 2.59
C LEU A 26 9.44 30.24 1.69
N ALA A 27 10.77 30.29 1.81
CA ALA A 27 11.69 29.46 1.06
C ALA A 27 11.53 27.99 1.48
N ALA A 28 11.30 27.12 0.49
CA ALA A 28 11.25 25.68 0.64
C ALA A 28 12.66 25.09 0.68
N ALA A 29 12.96 24.30 1.70
CA ALA A 29 13.98 23.25 1.64
C ALA A 29 13.22 21.92 1.65
N ILE A 30 13.11 21.30 0.47
CA ILE A 30 12.46 20.00 0.27
C ILE A 30 13.51 18.92 0.44
N ALA A 31 13.29 18.03 1.41
CA ALA A 31 13.86 16.70 1.46
C ALA A 31 12.75 15.72 1.89
N GLY A 32 12.45 14.75 1.02
CA GLY A 32 11.47 13.68 1.25
C GLY A 32 10.26 13.74 0.30
N ALA A 33 10.39 13.16 -0.89
CA ALA A 33 9.26 12.80 -1.75
C ALA A 33 8.51 11.58 -1.13
N GLY A 34 7.19 11.41 -1.24
CA GLY A 34 6.22 12.12 -2.08
C GLY A 34 4.87 12.29 -1.37
N ALA A 35 4.26 13.45 -1.60
CA ALA A 35 2.85 13.69 -1.36
C ALA A 35 2.06 13.22 -2.59
N VAL A 36 1.07 12.35 -2.39
CA VAL A 36 0.08 12.05 -3.43
C VAL A 36 -0.91 13.20 -3.48
N SER A 37 -1.17 13.66 -4.71
CA SER A 37 -1.92 14.85 -5.08
C SER A 37 -3.37 14.89 -4.59
N ILE A 38 -3.83 16.13 -4.46
CA ILE A 38 -5.07 16.62 -3.85
C ILE A 38 -6.34 15.98 -4.44
N LEU A 39 -7.21 15.58 -3.50
CA LEU A 39 -8.60 15.17 -3.69
C LEU A 39 -9.43 16.29 -4.33
N ASN A 40 -9.85 16.11 -5.58
CA ASN A 40 -10.91 16.93 -6.19
C ASN A 40 -12.22 16.12 -6.22
N THR A 41 -12.93 16.10 -5.09
CA THR A 41 -14.33 15.69 -5.07
C THR A 41 -15.18 16.95 -4.97
N THR A 42 -15.77 17.38 -6.07
CA THR A 42 -16.77 18.45 -6.05
C THR A 42 -18.07 17.86 -5.50
N ILE A 43 -18.26 17.93 -4.18
CA ILE A 43 -19.51 17.53 -3.52
C ILE A 43 -20.41 18.77 -3.45
N GLY A 44 -21.25 18.96 -4.46
CA GLY A 44 -22.34 19.92 -4.38
C GLY A 44 -23.43 19.38 -3.45
N ASP A 45 -23.61 20.00 -2.28
CA ASP A 45 -24.73 19.80 -1.34
C ASP A 45 -24.73 18.60 -0.37
N ASN A 46 -23.58 18.15 0.15
CA ASN A 46 -23.60 17.40 1.42
C ASN A 46 -23.54 18.36 2.61
N ARG A 47 -24.70 18.60 3.23
CA ARG A 47 -24.75 19.09 4.61
C ARG A 47 -24.29 17.96 5.53
N PHE A 48 -23.01 17.93 5.85
CA PHE A 48 -22.50 17.06 6.91
C PHE A 48 -23.01 17.58 8.25
N LYS A 49 -23.98 16.87 8.82
CA LYS A 49 -24.39 17.07 10.21
C LYS A 49 -23.52 16.14 11.05
N ALA A 50 -22.34 16.60 11.46
CA ALA A 50 -21.58 15.91 12.49
C ALA A 50 -22.28 16.20 13.83
N GLU A 51 -23.03 15.22 14.34
CA GLU A 51 -23.44 15.26 15.74
C GLU A 51 -22.19 14.98 16.57
N VAL A 52 -21.74 15.99 17.32
CA VAL A 52 -20.69 15.82 18.32
C VAL A 52 -21.27 14.89 19.38
N PRO A 53 -20.69 13.70 19.63
CA PRO A 53 -21.18 12.80 20.66
C PRO A 53 -21.21 13.55 21.98
N THR A 54 -22.33 13.46 22.67
CA THR A 54 -22.47 14.10 23.98
C THR A 54 -21.53 13.38 24.94
N GLU A 55 -20.70 14.10 25.72
CA GLU A 55 -19.86 13.49 26.75
C GLU A 55 -20.73 12.58 27.65
N GLY A 56 -20.55 11.27 27.52
CA GLY A 56 -21.34 10.26 28.24
C GLY A 56 -22.07 9.24 27.35
N GLU A 57 -22.10 9.41 26.01
CA GLU A 57 -22.56 8.34 25.11
C GLU A 57 -21.49 7.25 25.02
N GLY A 58 -21.90 6.04 25.40
CA GLY A 58 -21.02 4.91 25.69
C GLY A 58 -20.08 4.55 24.55
N VAL A 59 -18.96 3.93 24.96
CA VAL A 59 -17.93 3.28 24.14
C VAL A 59 -18.45 2.98 22.74
N THR A 60 -17.87 3.63 21.72
CA THR A 60 -18.19 3.40 20.32
C THR A 60 -18.15 1.90 20.07
N ARG A 61 -19.32 1.27 20.02
CA ARG A 61 -19.44 -0.16 19.68
C ARG A 61 -19.05 -0.33 18.22
N GLY A 62 -18.59 -1.52 17.88
CA GLY A 62 -18.25 -1.87 16.51
C GLY A 62 -16.85 -2.41 16.34
N VAL A 63 -16.63 -2.89 15.13
CA VAL A 63 -15.36 -3.40 14.64
C VAL A 63 -14.64 -2.25 13.94
N HIS A 64 -13.37 -2.04 14.26
CA HIS A 64 -12.54 -1.04 13.57
C HIS A 64 -11.22 -1.66 13.15
N LEU A 65 -11.23 -2.26 11.96
CA LEU A 65 -10.06 -2.91 11.38
C LEU A 65 -9.20 -1.90 10.63
N ALA A 66 -7.90 -1.96 10.89
CA ALA A 66 -6.88 -1.27 10.11
C ALA A 66 -5.77 -2.26 9.79
N ILE A 67 -5.25 -2.21 8.57
CA ILE A 67 -4.06 -2.97 8.17
C ILE A 67 -2.93 -2.01 7.82
N ALA A 68 -1.73 -2.33 8.29
CA ALA A 68 -0.52 -1.59 7.98
C ALA A 68 0.63 -2.55 7.68
N GLY A 69 1.38 -2.30 6.61
CA GLY A 69 2.53 -3.11 6.22
C GLY A 69 3.32 -2.42 5.12
N GLN A 70 4.40 -3.05 4.69
CA GLN A 70 5.14 -2.60 3.51
C GLN A 70 4.72 -3.44 2.31
N GLU A 71 4.47 -2.77 1.19
CA GLU A 71 4.29 -3.44 -0.10
C GLU A 71 5.43 -4.44 -0.35
N PHE A 72 5.07 -5.54 -0.98
CA PHE A 72 6.01 -6.50 -1.51
C PHE A 72 6.55 -5.94 -2.83
N ASP A 73 7.86 -5.79 -2.92
CA ASP A 73 8.57 -5.39 -4.14
C ASP A 73 9.93 -6.07 -4.10
N GLU A 74 10.01 -7.22 -4.75
CA GLU A 74 11.18 -8.10 -4.67
C GLU A 74 11.56 -8.64 -6.04
N THR A 75 12.86 -8.88 -6.21
CA THR A 75 13.40 -9.40 -7.47
C THR A 75 13.95 -10.82 -7.26
N PHE A 76 13.42 -11.74 -8.04
CA PHE A 76 13.92 -13.11 -8.16
C PHE A 76 14.88 -13.23 -9.35
N ASP A 77 15.79 -14.19 -9.29
CA ASP A 77 16.80 -14.44 -10.33
C ASP A 77 16.77 -15.90 -10.80
N ALA A 78 17.20 -16.13 -12.04
CA ALA A 78 17.17 -17.45 -12.68
C ALA A 78 18.23 -18.45 -12.14
N ILE A 79 18.99 -18.09 -11.10
CA ILE A 79 20.13 -18.89 -10.61
C ILE A 79 19.82 -19.47 -9.22
N THR A 80 19.17 -18.70 -8.36
CA THR A 80 19.01 -19.03 -6.95
C THR A 80 17.76 -19.88 -6.73
N ALA A 81 17.95 -21.19 -6.61
CA ALA A 81 16.85 -22.11 -6.31
C ALA A 81 16.29 -21.88 -4.90
N ASN A 82 14.97 -22.00 -4.76
CA ASN A 82 14.23 -21.79 -3.50
C ASN A 82 14.50 -20.40 -2.88
N ARG A 83 14.70 -19.39 -3.73
CA ARG A 83 14.76 -18.01 -3.27
C ARG A 83 13.39 -17.66 -2.69
N GLN A 84 13.38 -17.16 -1.47
CA GLN A 84 12.17 -16.76 -0.76
C GLN A 84 12.30 -15.34 -0.25
N TYR A 85 11.21 -14.58 -0.33
CA TYR A 85 11.09 -13.28 0.30
C TYR A 85 9.83 -13.23 1.14
N GLN A 86 9.86 -12.41 2.19
CA GLN A 86 8.80 -12.30 3.16
C GLN A 86 8.49 -10.83 3.44
N ARG A 87 7.22 -10.55 3.71
CA ARG A 87 6.74 -9.25 4.17
C ARG A 87 5.69 -9.45 5.25
N GLU A 88 5.60 -8.44 6.11
CA GLU A 88 4.71 -8.45 7.26
C GLU A 88 3.68 -7.33 7.15
N TRP A 89 2.45 -7.68 7.50
CA TRP A 89 1.35 -6.76 7.69
C TRP A 89 0.75 -6.97 9.07
N VAL A 90 0.35 -5.89 9.70
CA VAL A 90 -0.25 -5.87 11.02
C VAL A 90 -1.71 -5.48 10.86
N LEU A 91 -2.60 -6.42 11.16
CA LEU A 91 -4.04 -6.21 11.24
C LEU A 91 -4.41 -5.88 12.68
N THR A 92 -4.97 -4.71 12.92
CA THR A 92 -5.42 -4.26 14.24
C THR A 92 -6.92 -4.06 14.25
N ASN A 93 -7.60 -4.65 15.23
CA ASN A 93 -8.97 -4.30 15.55
C ASN A 93 -8.99 -3.35 16.75
N SER A 94 -9.12 -2.06 16.51
CA SER A 94 -9.19 -1.05 17.59
C SER A 94 -10.60 -0.87 18.17
N GLY A 95 -11.58 -1.62 17.65
CA GLY A 95 -12.95 -1.66 18.17
C GLY A 95 -13.09 -2.67 19.31
N PRO A 96 -14.10 -2.53 20.18
CA PRO A 96 -14.34 -3.46 21.29
C PRO A 96 -14.97 -4.80 20.86
N ASP A 97 -15.52 -4.89 19.65
CA ASP A 97 -16.25 -6.07 19.18
C ASP A 97 -15.38 -6.94 18.25
N THR A 98 -15.59 -8.26 18.28
CA THR A 98 -14.96 -9.21 17.33
C THR A 98 -15.42 -8.92 15.90
N GLY A 99 -14.47 -8.85 14.98
CA GLY A 99 -14.71 -8.64 13.55
C GLY A 99 -14.44 -9.88 12.72
N THR A 100 -15.22 -10.07 11.65
CA THR A 100 -14.89 -11.01 10.59
C THR A 100 -14.09 -10.30 9.51
N PHE A 101 -13.06 -10.96 9.00
CA PHE A 101 -12.24 -10.46 7.91
C PHE A 101 -11.77 -11.61 7.02
N ASP A 102 -11.34 -11.22 5.83
CA ASP A 102 -10.54 -12.06 4.95
C ASP A 102 -9.44 -11.20 4.34
N GLY A 103 -8.41 -11.84 3.79
CA GLY A 103 -7.34 -11.13 3.10
C GLY A 103 -6.76 -11.94 1.96
N GLU A 104 -6.10 -11.26 1.04
CA GLU A 104 -5.47 -11.90 -0.11
C GLU A 104 -4.19 -11.14 -0.48
N PHE A 105 -3.14 -11.89 -0.82
CA PHE A 105 -1.97 -11.29 -1.45
C PHE A 105 -2.30 -10.97 -2.91
N THR A 106 -2.44 -9.68 -3.20
CA THR A 106 -2.74 -9.19 -4.55
C THR A 106 -1.46 -8.83 -5.27
N ASN A 107 -1.18 -9.53 -6.37
CA ASN A 107 -0.08 -9.21 -7.27
C ASN A 107 -0.43 -8.00 -8.15
N PHE A 108 0.46 -7.02 -8.21
CA PHE A 108 0.36 -5.87 -9.11
C PHE A 108 1.26 -6.01 -10.34
N SER A 109 2.23 -6.93 -10.32
CA SER A 109 3.06 -7.23 -11.49
C SER A 109 2.22 -7.90 -12.57
N GLN A 110 2.34 -7.43 -13.81
CA GLN A 110 1.84 -8.15 -14.98
C GLN A 110 2.75 -9.33 -15.28
N LEU A 111 2.51 -10.44 -14.59
CA LEU A 111 3.19 -11.71 -14.82
C LEU A 111 2.39 -12.56 -15.81
N ASP A 112 3.09 -13.30 -16.67
CA ASP A 112 2.43 -14.37 -17.40
C ASP A 112 2.02 -15.50 -16.44
N ALA A 113 1.06 -16.31 -16.87
CA ALA A 113 0.48 -17.36 -16.02
C ALA A 113 1.52 -18.42 -15.59
N ALA A 114 2.47 -18.75 -16.47
CA ALA A 114 3.48 -19.78 -16.17
C ALA A 114 4.47 -19.30 -15.09
N LEU A 115 4.84 -18.02 -15.12
CA LEU A 115 5.65 -17.39 -14.08
C LEU A 115 4.88 -17.22 -12.77
N GLY A 116 3.59 -16.88 -12.84
CA GLY A 116 2.73 -16.84 -11.66
C GLY A 116 2.54 -18.20 -10.99
N ASP A 117 2.49 -19.29 -11.77
CA ASP A 117 2.39 -20.67 -11.27
C ASP A 117 3.68 -21.16 -10.58
N ALA A 118 4.84 -20.62 -10.96
CA ALA A 118 6.12 -21.01 -10.39
C ALA A 118 6.42 -20.36 -9.01
N LEU A 119 5.67 -19.32 -8.66
CA LEU A 119 5.79 -18.58 -7.40
C LEU A 119 4.76 -19.08 -6.40
N THR A 120 5.21 -19.75 -5.34
CA THR A 120 4.31 -20.25 -4.28
C THR A 120 4.08 -19.19 -3.22
N ILE A 121 2.85 -19.09 -2.72
CA ILE A 121 2.47 -18.21 -1.62
C ILE A 121 2.25 -19.05 -0.36
N GLU A 122 2.74 -18.56 0.77
CA GLU A 122 2.46 -19.10 2.09
C GLU A 122 2.12 -17.95 3.04
N TYR A 123 1.22 -18.20 3.98
CA TYR A 123 0.87 -17.26 5.05
C TYR A 123 1.35 -17.79 6.40
N GLN A 124 1.83 -16.91 7.26
CA GLN A 124 2.02 -17.18 8.68
C GLN A 124 1.27 -16.12 9.49
N VAL A 125 0.72 -16.53 10.61
CA VAL A 125 0.08 -15.63 11.57
C VAL A 125 0.81 -15.73 12.89
N THR A 126 1.15 -14.57 13.46
CA THR A 126 1.65 -14.44 14.83
C THR A 126 0.90 -13.35 15.57
N GLY A 127 0.49 -13.62 16.82
CA GLY A 127 -0.27 -12.66 17.63
C GLY A 127 -1.28 -13.36 18.55
N ASP A 128 -1.62 -12.75 19.68
CA ASP A 128 -2.58 -13.30 20.67
C ASP A 128 -2.34 -14.79 21.05
N GLY A 129 -1.07 -15.16 21.23
CA GLY A 129 -0.68 -16.55 21.54
C GLY A 129 -0.83 -17.54 20.38
N ILE A 130 -1.22 -17.09 19.19
CA ILE A 130 -1.25 -17.86 17.94
C ILE A 130 0.13 -17.76 17.27
N ASP A 131 0.65 -18.91 16.85
CA ASP A 131 1.70 -19.03 15.84
C ASP A 131 1.38 -20.23 14.96
N THR A 132 0.99 -19.98 13.71
CA THR A 132 0.56 -21.04 12.79
C THR A 132 1.74 -21.76 12.13
N GLY A 133 2.95 -21.20 12.18
CA GLY A 133 3.96 -21.46 11.16
C GLY A 133 3.48 -21.05 9.76
N PHE A 134 4.28 -21.36 8.73
CA PHE A 134 3.89 -21.09 7.35
C PHE A 134 2.92 -22.15 6.83
N VAL A 135 1.77 -21.67 6.36
CA VAL A 135 0.67 -22.44 5.80
C VAL A 135 0.61 -22.19 4.29
N PRO A 136 0.60 -23.23 3.44
CA PRO A 136 0.49 -23.07 2.00
C PRO A 136 -0.81 -22.38 1.57
N ALA A 137 -0.69 -21.41 0.67
CA ALA A 137 -1.80 -20.62 0.13
C ALA A 137 -1.85 -20.65 -1.42
N GLY A 138 -1.23 -21.64 -2.06
CA GLY A 138 -1.26 -21.81 -3.51
C GLY A 138 -0.12 -21.10 -4.23
N THR A 139 -0.40 -20.58 -5.43
CA THR A 139 0.57 -19.89 -6.29
C THR A 139 0.14 -18.44 -6.53
N LEU A 140 1.02 -17.62 -7.08
CA LEU A 140 0.68 -16.23 -7.42
C LEU A 140 -0.38 -16.12 -8.53
N ALA A 141 -0.48 -17.13 -9.40
CA ALA A 141 -1.53 -17.20 -10.43
C ALA A 141 -2.87 -17.76 -9.90
N SER A 142 -2.85 -18.55 -8.83
CA SER A 142 -4.02 -19.21 -8.25
C SER A 142 -3.92 -19.25 -6.72
N GLY A 143 -3.87 -18.07 -6.10
CA GLY A 143 -3.78 -17.91 -4.66
C GLY A 143 -5.09 -18.25 -3.96
N ALA A 144 -4.98 -18.79 -2.75
CA ALA A 144 -6.09 -18.90 -1.81
C ALA A 144 -6.17 -17.63 -0.96
N SER A 145 -7.40 -17.30 -0.54
CA SER A 145 -7.62 -16.30 0.49
C SER A 145 -6.94 -16.73 1.80
N PHE A 146 -6.67 -15.77 2.66
CA PHE A 146 -6.08 -15.98 3.97
C PHE A 146 -6.98 -16.83 4.85
N ALA A 147 -8.29 -16.58 4.85
CA ALA A 147 -9.25 -17.36 5.61
C ALA A 147 -9.32 -18.81 5.11
N ASP A 148 -9.30 -19.04 3.80
CA ASP A 148 -9.34 -20.39 3.24
C ASP A 148 -8.05 -21.18 3.54
N ALA A 149 -6.89 -20.52 3.47
CA ALA A 149 -5.60 -21.16 3.72
C ALA A 149 -5.37 -21.44 5.21
N THR A 150 -5.63 -20.47 6.09
CA THR A 150 -5.27 -20.56 7.53
C THR A 150 -6.42 -21.02 8.41
N GLY A 151 -7.68 -20.91 7.94
CA GLY A 151 -8.88 -21.09 8.76
C GLY A 151 -9.20 -19.91 9.68
N ILE A 152 -8.37 -18.85 9.70
CA ILE A 152 -8.55 -17.67 10.55
C ILE A 152 -9.35 -16.63 9.77
N SER A 153 -10.53 -16.31 10.27
CA SER A 153 -11.46 -15.34 9.64
C SER A 153 -12.04 -14.33 10.64
N THR A 154 -11.53 -14.33 11.86
CA THR A 154 -11.99 -13.45 12.94
C THR A 154 -10.83 -12.87 13.72
N ILE A 155 -11.00 -11.63 14.19
CA ILE A 155 -10.08 -10.97 15.11
C ILE A 155 -10.89 -10.36 16.26
N ASP A 156 -10.49 -10.65 17.49
CA ASP A 156 -11.17 -10.12 18.67
C ASP A 156 -10.99 -8.60 18.82
N GLY A 157 -11.85 -8.00 19.64
CA GLY A 157 -11.80 -6.56 19.89
C GLY A 157 -10.54 -6.17 20.66
N ASN A 158 -9.93 -5.06 20.28
CA ASN A 158 -8.65 -4.55 20.82
C ASN A 158 -7.45 -5.48 20.59
N GLU A 159 -7.54 -6.41 19.64
CA GLU A 159 -6.45 -7.33 19.31
C GLU A 159 -5.66 -6.90 18.08
N THR A 160 -4.49 -7.54 17.92
CA THR A 160 -3.61 -7.37 16.77
C THR A 160 -3.07 -8.71 16.30
N LEU A 161 -3.10 -8.92 14.98
CA LEU A 161 -2.54 -10.07 14.29
C LEU A 161 -1.44 -9.61 13.34
N THR A 162 -0.29 -10.25 13.39
CA THR A 162 0.77 -10.08 12.38
C THR A 162 0.63 -11.18 11.36
N ILE A 163 0.45 -10.78 10.11
CA ILE A 163 0.31 -11.64 8.94
C ILE A 163 1.59 -11.52 8.14
N THR A 164 2.34 -12.61 8.03
CA THR A 164 3.54 -12.69 7.20
C THR A 164 3.19 -13.42 5.91
N VAL A 165 3.41 -12.78 4.77
CA VAL A 165 3.31 -13.44 3.46
C VAL A 165 4.70 -13.81 2.99
N ARG A 166 4.89 -15.06 2.60
CA ARG A 166 6.11 -15.57 1.96
C ARG A 166 5.82 -15.91 0.51
N VAL A 167 6.68 -15.42 -0.37
CA VAL A 167 6.69 -15.79 -1.79
C VAL A 167 7.99 -16.50 -2.10
N THR A 168 7.89 -17.69 -2.69
CA THR A 168 9.06 -18.53 -3.00
C THR A 168 9.07 -18.90 -4.48
N LEU A 169 10.22 -18.69 -5.12
CA LEU A 169 10.50 -19.25 -6.44
C LEU A 169 11.22 -20.59 -6.26
N VAL A 170 10.48 -21.68 -6.43
CA VAL A 170 10.99 -23.03 -6.19
C VAL A 170 11.99 -23.43 -7.27
N ASP A 171 11.58 -23.28 -8.54
CA ASP A 171 12.39 -23.57 -9.71
C ASP A 171 12.72 -22.27 -10.46
N PRO A 172 13.96 -21.76 -10.37
CA PRO A 172 14.33 -20.53 -11.04
C PRO A 172 14.58 -20.71 -12.55
N THR A 173 14.67 -21.95 -13.03
CA THR A 173 14.93 -22.23 -14.46
C THR A 173 13.77 -21.82 -15.36
N VAL A 174 12.57 -21.67 -14.79
CA VAL A 174 11.37 -21.15 -15.46
C VAL A 174 11.54 -19.71 -15.96
N LEU A 175 12.46 -18.94 -15.38
CA LEU A 175 12.77 -17.58 -15.83
C LEU A 175 13.60 -17.57 -17.13
N GLY A 176 14.30 -18.67 -17.42
CA GLY A 176 15.17 -18.79 -18.59
C GLY A 176 16.42 -17.91 -18.54
N THR A 177 17.06 -17.77 -19.70
CA THR A 177 18.19 -16.85 -19.93
C THR A 177 17.76 -15.71 -20.85
N THR A 178 18.45 -14.58 -20.77
CA THR A 178 18.13 -13.45 -21.65
C THR A 178 18.34 -13.82 -23.13
N PRO A 179 17.57 -13.22 -24.07
CA PRO A 179 17.73 -13.51 -25.50
C PRO A 179 19.10 -13.14 -26.07
N GLU A 180 19.84 -12.26 -25.38
CA GLU A 180 21.09 -11.65 -25.86
C GLU A 180 22.36 -12.26 -25.22
N GLY A 181 22.26 -13.25 -24.32
CA GLY A 181 23.42 -13.90 -23.71
C GLY A 181 23.14 -14.86 -22.55
N ASP A 182 24.20 -15.27 -21.86
CA ASP A 182 24.17 -16.16 -20.67
C ASP A 182 23.73 -15.43 -19.37
N ASP A 183 23.32 -14.16 -19.45
CA ASP A 183 22.90 -13.40 -18.27
C ASP A 183 21.56 -13.93 -17.74
N PRO A 184 21.45 -14.15 -16.42
CA PRO A 184 20.24 -14.69 -15.80
C PRO A 184 19.09 -13.67 -15.91
N VAL A 185 17.91 -14.16 -16.31
CA VAL A 185 16.69 -13.35 -16.27
C VAL A 185 16.33 -13.06 -14.81
N THR A 186 15.85 -11.84 -14.58
CA THR A 186 15.28 -11.46 -13.29
C THR A 186 13.77 -11.23 -13.43
N LEU A 187 13.05 -11.50 -12.35
CA LEU A 187 11.61 -11.32 -12.25
C LEU A 187 11.28 -10.42 -11.07
N ASN A 188 10.69 -9.26 -11.34
CA ASN A 188 10.18 -8.39 -10.29
C ASN A 188 8.73 -8.76 -9.95
N VAL A 189 8.49 -9.04 -8.67
CA VAL A 189 7.17 -9.32 -8.12
C VAL A 189 6.82 -8.18 -7.17
N ALA A 190 5.78 -7.45 -7.52
CA ALA A 190 5.23 -6.37 -6.74
C ALA A 190 3.79 -6.71 -6.33
N GLY A 191 3.42 -6.47 -5.08
CA GLY A 191 2.09 -6.79 -4.57
C GLY A 191 1.85 -6.25 -3.17
N ASP A 192 0.64 -6.43 -2.67
CA ASP A 192 0.25 -6.01 -1.32
C ASP A 192 -0.73 -7.02 -0.72
N PHE A 193 -0.86 -7.01 0.61
CA PHE A 193 -1.85 -7.83 1.30
C PHE A 193 -3.10 -6.98 1.58
N VAL A 194 -4.19 -7.30 0.88
CA VAL A 194 -5.43 -6.55 0.94
C VAL A 194 -6.40 -7.26 1.88
N VAL A 195 -6.96 -6.52 2.85
CA VAL A 195 -7.98 -7.03 3.77
C VAL A 195 -9.35 -6.51 3.39
N SER A 196 -10.31 -7.44 3.32
CA SER A 196 -11.73 -7.14 3.18
C SER A 196 -12.45 -7.47 4.48
N TYR A 197 -13.32 -6.58 4.93
CA TYR A 197 -14.13 -6.80 6.13
C TYR A 197 -15.54 -6.27 5.95
N THR A 198 -16.51 -6.90 6.61
CA THR A 198 -17.88 -6.40 6.65
C THR A 198 -18.08 -5.65 7.96
N ASN A 199 -18.37 -4.35 7.90
CA ASN A 199 -18.81 -3.62 9.09
C ASN A 199 -20.31 -3.92 9.33
N PRO A 200 -20.68 -4.65 10.41
CA PRO A 200 -22.07 -5.01 10.66
C PRO A 200 -22.95 -3.81 11.04
N PHE A 201 -22.37 -2.64 11.30
CA PHE A 201 -23.09 -1.47 11.81
C PHE A 201 -23.32 -0.35 10.79
N GLY A 202 -23.11 -0.59 9.49
CA GLY A 202 -23.50 0.26 8.35
C GLY A 202 -23.62 1.77 8.67
N VAL A 203 -22.60 2.56 8.31
CA VAL A 203 -22.54 4.02 8.45
C VAL A 203 -23.88 4.75 8.26
#